data_AF-A0A7Y3VW98-F1
#
_entry.id   AF-A0A7Y3VW98-F1
#
_cell.length_a   1.000
_cell.length_b   1.000
_cell.length_c   1.000
_cell.angle_alpha   90.00
_cell.angle_beta   90.00
_cell.angle_gamma   90.00
#
_symmetry.space_group_name_H-M   'P 1'
#
loop_
_entity.id
_entity.type
_entity.pdbx_description
1 polymer ?
#
loop_
_entity_poly.entity_id
_entity_poly.type
_entity_poly.pdbx_seq_one_letter_code
_entity_poly.pdbx_strand_id
1 'polypeptide(L)'
;MIDRTSTPCGNKPNCVSTEEQRSKFAIAPFILRPGVTLDQIERIALALPGSETAVKTDYYLRIECTTRILRFVDDLELKLNGDQLIVRSESRVGYSDFGVNRRRVEALREKLNAAGMLL
;
A
#
# COMPACT_ATOMS: atom_id res chain seq x y z
N MET A 1 -16.18 6.63 -1.51
CA MET A 1 -15.45 5.48 -2.11
C MET A 1 -15.35 4.38 -1.07
N ILE A 2 -15.30 3.12 -1.50
CA ILE A 2 -15.26 1.95 -0.60
C ILE A 2 -13.81 1.62 -0.26
N ASP A 3 -13.52 1.43 1.03
CA ASP A 3 -12.25 0.87 1.54
C ASP A 3 -12.13 -0.60 1.10
N ARG A 4 -11.06 -0.93 0.34
CA ARG A 4 -10.81 -2.27 -0.17
C ARG A 4 -9.63 -2.97 0.49
N THR A 5 -9.05 -2.45 1.58
CA THR A 5 -7.82 -3.06 2.16
C THR A 5 -8.00 -4.54 2.49
N SER A 6 -9.20 -4.93 2.94
CA SER A 6 -9.55 -6.32 3.25
C SER A 6 -10.19 -7.09 2.09
N THR A 7 -10.24 -6.51 0.89
CA THR A 7 -10.73 -7.21 -0.31
C THR A 7 -9.60 -8.05 -0.89
N PRO A 8 -9.78 -9.38 -1.08
CA PRO A 8 -8.78 -10.24 -1.69
C PRO A 8 -8.34 -9.73 -3.05
N CYS A 9 -7.10 -10.04 -3.43
CA CYS A 9 -6.63 -9.70 -4.77
C CYS A 9 -7.40 -10.48 -5.84
N GLY A 10 -7.62 -9.86 -7.00
CA GLY A 10 -8.10 -10.60 -8.17
C GLY A 10 -7.10 -11.66 -8.64
N ASN A 11 -7.43 -12.39 -9.71
CA ASN A 11 -6.51 -13.39 -10.30
C ASN A 11 -5.43 -12.76 -11.20
N LYS A 12 -5.54 -11.47 -11.52
CA LYS A 12 -4.55 -10.73 -12.28
C LYS A 12 -3.29 -10.51 -11.46
N PRO A 13 -2.08 -10.70 -12.02
CA PRO A 13 -0.80 -10.45 -11.34
C PRO A 13 -0.48 -8.95 -11.23
N ASN A 14 -1.40 -8.16 -10.70
CA ASN A 14 -1.28 -6.70 -10.57
C ASN A 14 -1.79 -6.19 -9.21
N CYS A 15 -1.93 -7.08 -8.22
CA CYS A 15 -2.41 -6.79 -6.88
C CYS A 15 -1.54 -7.52 -5.86
N VAL A 16 -1.26 -6.85 -4.74
CA VAL A 16 -0.70 -7.47 -3.54
C VAL A 16 -1.39 -6.96 -2.28
N SER A 17 -1.45 -7.79 -1.24
CA SER A 17 -2.08 -7.43 0.03
C SER A 17 -1.44 -8.16 1.22
N THR A 18 -1.48 -7.56 2.41
CA THR A 18 -1.16 -8.22 3.68
C THR A 18 -2.24 -9.23 4.10
N GLU A 19 -3.48 -9.06 3.64
CA GLU A 19 -4.62 -9.93 3.97
C GLU A 19 -4.75 -11.16 3.06
N GLU A 20 -3.75 -11.41 2.23
CA GLU A 20 -3.81 -12.43 1.19
C GLU A 20 -3.00 -13.66 1.58
N GLN A 21 -3.56 -14.85 1.33
CA GLN A 21 -2.94 -16.13 1.72
C GLN A 21 -2.18 -16.78 0.55
N ARG A 22 -2.55 -16.45 -0.69
CA ARG A 22 -1.88 -16.95 -1.89
C ARG A 22 -0.52 -16.27 -2.03
N SER A 23 0.56 -17.04 -1.93
CA SER A 23 1.96 -16.56 -1.93
C SER A 23 2.29 -15.55 -3.04
N LYS A 24 1.71 -15.72 -4.23
CA LYS A 24 1.89 -14.81 -5.38
C LYS A 24 1.45 -13.36 -5.09
N PHE A 25 0.43 -13.19 -4.27
CA PHE A 25 -0.23 -11.92 -3.99
C PHE A 25 0.04 -11.44 -2.55
N ALA A 26 0.44 -12.34 -1.66
CA ALA A 26 0.76 -12.04 -0.26
C ALA A 26 1.97 -11.11 -0.11
N ILE A 27 1.92 -10.24 0.89
CA ILE A 27 3.04 -9.45 1.42
C ILE A 27 3.12 -9.68 2.92
N ALA A 28 4.32 -9.60 3.50
CA ALA A 28 4.49 -9.69 4.94
C ALA A 28 3.68 -8.60 5.68
N PRO A 29 3.23 -8.84 6.91
CA PRO A 29 2.50 -7.84 7.69
C PRO A 29 3.38 -6.64 8.04
N PHE A 30 2.76 -5.47 8.26
CA PHE A 30 3.41 -4.28 8.78
C PHE A 30 3.02 -4.13 10.24
N ILE A 31 3.93 -4.44 11.15
CA ILE A 31 3.73 -4.25 12.59
C ILE A 31 4.35 -2.91 12.98
N LEU A 32 3.52 -2.00 13.45
CA LEU A 32 3.87 -0.63 13.80
C LEU A 32 4.36 -0.55 15.24
N ARG A 33 5.27 0.39 15.50
CA ARG A 33 5.60 0.78 16.87
C ARG A 33 4.45 1.54 17.52
N PRO A 34 4.33 1.51 18.86
CA PRO A 34 3.35 2.32 19.58
C PRO A 34 3.45 3.81 19.23
N GLY A 35 2.31 4.45 19.01
CA GLY A 35 2.22 5.89 18.75
C GLY A 35 2.44 6.30 17.29
N VAL A 36 2.69 5.35 16.36
CA VAL A 36 2.69 5.65 14.93
C VAL A 36 1.27 6.02 14.48
N THR A 37 1.15 7.17 13.82
CA THR A 37 -0.12 7.74 13.36
C THR A 37 -0.28 7.62 11.84
N LEU A 38 -1.51 7.72 11.35
CA LEU A 38 -1.78 7.72 9.91
C LEU A 38 -1.13 8.90 9.19
N ASP A 39 -1.02 10.06 9.85
CA ASP A 39 -0.36 11.26 9.31
C ASP A 39 1.13 11.03 9.06
N GLN A 40 1.80 10.31 9.97
CA GLN A 40 3.19 9.92 9.81
C GLN A 40 3.35 8.93 8.64
N ILE A 41 2.45 7.96 8.53
CA ILE A 41 2.44 6.98 7.44
C ILE A 41 2.19 7.67 6.10
N GLU A 42 1.22 8.59 6.02
CA GLU A 42 0.91 9.36 4.82
C GLU A 42 2.14 10.14 4.33
N ARG A 43 2.85 10.84 5.22
CA ARG A 43 4.07 11.58 4.85
C ARG A 43 5.12 10.66 4.21
N ILE A 44 5.27 9.45 4.72
CA ILE A 44 6.20 8.46 4.17
C ILE A 44 5.69 7.89 2.83
N ALA A 45 4.39 7.61 2.73
CA ALA A 45 3.77 7.13 1.50
C ALA A 45 3.86 8.15 0.36
N LEU A 46 3.71 9.45 0.67
CA LEU A 46 3.86 10.56 -0.28
C LEU A 46 5.32 10.79 -0.75
N ALA A 47 6.30 10.13 -0.12
CA ALA A 47 7.67 10.09 -0.61
C ALA A 47 7.92 8.98 -1.65
N LEU A 48 6.87 8.23 -2.03
CA LEU A 48 6.93 7.25 -3.12
C LEU A 48 6.80 7.97 -4.50
N PRO A 49 7.42 7.44 -5.57
CA PRO A 49 7.33 8.08 -6.88
C PRO A 49 5.89 8.18 -7.41
N GLY A 50 5.49 9.38 -7.81
CA GLY A 50 4.19 9.65 -8.44
C GLY A 50 3.00 9.42 -7.49
N SER A 51 3.21 9.56 -6.18
CA SER A 51 2.19 9.38 -5.15
C SER A 51 1.43 10.66 -4.86
N GLU A 52 0.12 10.54 -4.66
CA GLU A 52 -0.78 11.64 -4.28
C GLU A 52 -1.89 11.12 -3.37
N THR A 53 -2.23 11.85 -2.30
CA THR A 53 -3.35 11.49 -1.42
C THR A 53 -4.66 11.74 -2.14
N ALA A 54 -5.43 10.67 -2.33
CA ALA A 54 -6.73 10.76 -2.98
C ALA A 54 -7.90 10.65 -1.98
N VAL A 55 -7.75 9.89 -0.90
CA VAL A 55 -8.72 9.80 0.20
C VAL A 55 -7.98 9.64 1.52
N LYS A 56 -8.43 10.35 2.54
CA LYS A 56 -7.96 10.21 3.92
C LYS A 56 -9.12 10.29 4.90
N THR A 57 -9.12 9.40 5.89
CA THR A 57 -9.99 9.41 7.07
C THR A 57 -9.12 9.19 8.32
N ASP A 58 -9.73 9.00 9.49
CA ASP A 58 -8.99 8.81 10.74
C ASP A 58 -8.14 7.52 10.76
N TYR A 59 -8.56 6.48 10.04
CA TYR A 59 -7.92 5.15 10.06
C TYR A 59 -7.64 4.58 8.67
N TYR A 60 -7.95 5.30 7.59
CA TYR A 60 -7.77 4.83 6.22
C TYR A 60 -7.18 5.91 5.32
N LEU A 61 -6.25 5.51 4.48
CA LEU A 61 -5.60 6.34 3.47
C LEU A 61 -5.58 5.60 2.15
N ARG A 62 -5.95 6.29 1.07
CA ARG A 62 -5.69 5.84 -0.29
C ARG A 62 -4.80 6.84 -1.01
N ILE A 63 -3.66 6.33 -1.44
CA ILE A 63 -2.68 7.03 -2.25
C ILE A 63 -2.80 6.53 -3.69
N GLU A 64 -2.96 7.45 -4.63
CA GLU A 64 -2.83 7.14 -6.05
C GLU A 64 -1.37 7.20 -6.45
N CYS A 65 -0.88 6.16 -7.12
CA CYS A 65 0.50 6.06 -7.57
C CYS A 65 0.54 5.96 -9.10
N THR A 66 1.08 6.98 -9.76
CA THR A 66 1.19 7.01 -11.23
C THR A 66 2.56 6.56 -11.71
N THR A 67 2.60 5.51 -12.53
CA THR A 67 3.85 5.00 -13.12
C THR A 67 4.42 5.94 -14.18
N ARG A 68 5.76 6.10 -14.23
CA ARG A 68 6.40 7.13 -15.08
C ARG A 68 6.28 6.88 -16.59
N ILE A 69 6.36 5.62 -17.03
CA ILE A 69 6.46 5.26 -18.45
C ILE A 69 5.07 5.11 -19.07
N LEU A 70 4.26 4.21 -18.51
CA LEU A 70 2.94 3.86 -19.06
C LEU A 70 1.79 4.70 -18.47
N ARG A 71 2.07 5.52 -17.45
CA ARG A 71 1.08 6.36 -16.76
C ARG A 71 -0.11 5.60 -16.19
N PHE A 72 0.07 4.31 -15.88
CA PHE A 72 -0.92 3.54 -15.15
C PHE A 72 -1.05 4.08 -13.73
N VAL A 73 -2.29 4.18 -13.27
CA VAL A 73 -2.66 4.59 -11.92
C VAL A 73 -2.93 3.33 -11.11
N ASP A 74 -2.18 3.21 -10.02
CA ASP A 74 -2.36 2.17 -9.02
C ASP A 74 -2.93 2.79 -7.74
N ASP A 75 -3.80 2.08 -7.04
CA ASP A 75 -4.26 2.45 -5.71
C ASP A 75 -3.38 1.74 -4.67
N LEU A 76 -2.74 2.52 -3.80
CA LEU A 76 -2.11 2.07 -2.57
C LEU A 76 -3.03 2.42 -1.39
N GLU A 77 -3.69 1.41 -0.84
CA GLU A 77 -4.63 1.53 0.27
C GLU A 77 -3.96 1.08 1.57
N LEU A 78 -4.02 1.93 2.59
CA LEU A 78 -3.39 1.75 3.90
C LEU A 78 -4.46 1.93 4.98
N LYS A 79 -4.59 0.97 5.89
CA LYS A 79 -5.56 1.03 6.99
C LYS A 79 -4.91 0.67 8.32
N LEU A 80 -5.13 1.51 9.32
CA LEU A 80 -4.73 1.22 10.69
C LEU A 80 -5.72 0.24 11.32
N ASN A 81 -5.18 -0.82 11.91
CA ASN A 81 -5.90 -1.79 12.72
C ASN A 81 -5.07 -2.14 13.96
N GLY A 82 -5.23 -1.34 15.02
CA GLY A 82 -4.38 -1.46 16.22
C GLY A 82 -2.93 -1.12 15.92
N ASP A 83 -2.03 -2.08 16.17
CA ASP A 83 -0.60 -2.01 15.88
C ASP A 83 -0.26 -2.49 14.46
N GLN A 84 -1.25 -2.85 13.63
CA GLN A 84 -1.02 -3.31 12.27
C GLN A 84 -1.41 -2.25 11.25
N LEU A 85 -0.58 -2.13 10.21
CA LEU A 85 -0.94 -1.43 8.99
C LEU A 85 -1.34 -2.46 7.94
N ILE A 86 -2.64 -2.54 7.65
CA ILE A 86 -3.15 -3.35 6.54
C ILE A 86 -2.83 -2.62 5.25
N VAL A 87 -2.14 -3.30 4.33
CA VAL A 87 -1.66 -2.70 3.07
C VAL A 87 -2.19 -3.48 1.89
N ARG A 88 -2.75 -2.77 0.93
CA ARG A 88 -3.15 -3.31 -0.37
C ARG A 88 -2.66 -2.39 -1.49
N SER A 89 -2.05 -2.93 -2.53
CA SER A 89 -1.62 -2.16 -3.71
C SER A 89 -2.08 -2.86 -4.99
N GLU A 90 -2.81 -2.16 -5.85
CA GLU A 90 -3.34 -2.73 -7.10
C GLU A 90 -3.43 -1.72 -8.24
N SER A 91 -3.14 -2.18 -9.45
CA SER A 91 -3.39 -1.41 -10.68
C SER A 91 -4.86 -1.38 -11.08
N ARG A 92 -5.40 -0.19 -11.38
CA ARG A 92 -6.79 -0.04 -11.84
C ARG A 92 -7.06 -0.69 -13.19
N VAL A 93 -6.04 -0.72 -14.05
CA VAL A 93 -6.11 -1.21 -15.42
C VAL A 93 -4.92 -2.11 -15.74
N GLY A 94 -4.98 -2.77 -16.89
CA GLY A 94 -3.97 -3.74 -17.32
C GLY A 94 -4.21 -5.15 -16.76
N TYR A 95 -3.44 -6.10 -17.30
CA TYR A 95 -3.45 -7.49 -16.84
C TYR A 95 -2.34 -7.74 -15.81
N SER A 96 -1.15 -7.19 -16.03
CA SER A 96 0.04 -7.36 -15.20
C SER A 96 0.70 -6.01 -14.99
N ASP A 97 1.30 -5.83 -13.82
CA ASP A 97 2.08 -4.65 -13.45
C ASP A 97 3.60 -4.92 -13.47
N PHE A 98 4.03 -6.12 -13.89
CA PHE A 98 5.42 -6.60 -13.84
C PHE A 98 6.08 -6.46 -12.44
N GLY A 99 5.28 -6.64 -11.38
CA GLY A 99 5.69 -6.57 -9.98
C GLY A 99 5.81 -5.16 -9.41
N VAL A 100 5.32 -4.13 -10.11
CA VAL A 100 5.38 -2.73 -9.66
C VAL A 100 4.69 -2.53 -8.31
N ASN A 101 3.50 -3.09 -8.09
CA ASN A 101 2.78 -2.97 -6.82
C ASN A 101 3.54 -3.63 -5.67
N ARG A 102 4.15 -4.81 -5.90
CA ARG A 102 5.00 -5.46 -4.90
C ARG A 102 6.21 -4.58 -4.54
N ARG A 103 6.96 -4.10 -5.53
CA ARG A 103 8.11 -3.22 -5.30
C ARG A 103 7.72 -1.93 -4.56
N ARG A 104 6.53 -1.39 -4.83
CA ARG A 104 6.01 -0.21 -4.13
C ARG A 104 5.78 -0.49 -2.65
N VAL A 105 5.13 -1.61 -2.32
CA VAL A 105 4.86 -1.97 -0.93
C VAL A 105 6.17 -2.26 -0.17
N GLU A 106 7.15 -2.90 -0.81
CA GLU A 106 8.47 -3.07 -0.19
C GLU A 106 9.22 -1.74 -0.01
N ALA A 107 9.14 -0.81 -0.98
CA ALA A 107 9.71 0.53 -0.83
C ALA A 107 9.04 1.34 0.30
N LEU A 108 7.72 1.17 0.50
CA LEU A 108 7.02 1.73 1.65
C LEU A 108 7.58 1.14 2.96
N ARG A 109 7.77 -0.19 3.01
CA ARG A 109 8.35 -0.88 4.17
C ARG A 109 9.73 -0.36 4.51
N GLU A 110 10.63 -0.25 3.53
CA GLU A 110 11.98 0.28 3.73
C GLU A 110 11.96 1.68 4.32
N LYS A 111 11.09 2.56 3.81
CA LYS A 111 10.97 3.94 4.31
C LYS A 111 10.38 4.01 5.71
N LEU A 112 9.34 3.23 6.01
CA LEU A 112 8.76 3.15 7.35
C LEU A 112 9.77 2.59 8.37
N ASN A 113 10.54 1.58 7.98
CA ASN A 113 11.61 1.02 8.81
C ASN A 113 12.73 2.04 9.05
N ALA A 114 13.19 2.74 8.01
CA ALA A 114 14.19 3.81 8.13
C ALA A 114 13.73 4.97 9.01
N ALA A 115 12.42 5.23 9.05
CA ALA A 115 11.82 6.22 9.94
C ALA A 115 11.55 5.69 11.36
N GLY A 116 11.95 4.46 11.68
CA GLY A 116 11.77 3.84 13.00
C GLY A 116 10.31 3.52 13.34
N MET A 117 9.44 3.36 12.34
CA MET A 117 8.00 3.17 12.55
C MET A 117 7.58 1.70 12.63
N LEU A 118 8.41 0.77 12.17
CA LEU A 118 8.14 -0.67 12.23
C LEU A 118 8.86 -1.33 13.41
N LEU A 119 8.26 -2.39 13.95
CA LEU A 119 8.86 -3.25 14.97
C LEU A 119 9.99 -4.11 14.40
#